data_AF-A0A0A9HJL0-F1
#
_entry.id   AF-A0A0A9HJL0-F1
#
_cell.length_a   1.000
_cell.length_b   1.000
_cell.length_c   1.000
_cell.angle_alpha   90.00
_cell.angle_beta   90.00
_cell.angle_gamma   90.00
#
_symmetry.space_group_name_H-M   'P 1'
#
loop_
_entity.id
_entity.type
_entity.pdbx_description
1 polymer ?
#
loop_
_entity_poly.entity_id
_entity_poly.type
_entity_poly.pdbx_seq_one_letter_code
_entity_poly.pdbx_strand_id
1 'polypeptide(L)'
;MAMRVQYLAEGDTDLVSKQNLLKDGVVLLESVDIQAEHCVWKLADVKENRAEAGKGRPLNRKQIDWRLQTSFTAVKKVTLYLDSN
;
A
#
# COMPACT_ATOMS: atom_id res chain seq x y z
N MET A 1 -8.81 -8.07 4.76
CA MET A 1 -8.99 -7.02 5.79
C MET A 1 -8.04 -5.88 5.48
N ALA A 2 -8.51 -4.62 5.51
CA ALA A 2 -7.67 -3.47 5.19
C ALA A 2 -6.60 -3.24 6.26
N MET A 3 -5.42 -2.83 5.84
CA MET A 3 -4.25 -2.61 6.69
C MET A 3 -3.57 -1.32 6.27
N ARG A 4 -3.13 -0.51 7.24
CA ARG A 4 -2.15 0.55 6.96
C ARG A 4 -0.77 -0.07 6.96
N VAL A 5 -0.10 0.00 5.82
CA VAL A 5 1.24 -0.56 5.61
C VAL A 5 2.20 0.58 5.39
N GLN A 6 3.29 0.60 6.16
CA GLN A 6 4.42 1.48 5.97
C GLN A 6 5.56 0.70 5.35
N TYR A 7 6.12 1.20 4.25
CA TYR A 7 7.13 0.50 3.46
C TYR A 7 8.14 1.48 2.86
N LEU A 8 9.33 0.97 2.54
CA LEU A 8 10.31 1.73 1.76
C LEU A 8 10.02 1.53 0.27
N ALA A 9 9.76 2.62 -0.45
CA ALA A 9 9.68 2.60 -1.90
C ALA A 9 11.09 2.54 -2.49
N GLU A 10 11.37 1.54 -3.32
CA GLU A 10 12.61 1.50 -4.09
C GLU A 10 12.51 2.58 -5.18
N GLY A 11 13.38 3.57 -5.12
CA GLY A 11 13.54 4.62 -6.13
C GLY A 11 15.01 4.72 -6.50
N ASP A 12 15.29 5.08 -7.76
CA ASP A 12 16.65 5.20 -8.30
C ASP A 12 17.55 5.95 -7.34
N THR A 13 18.59 5.27 -6.89
CA THR A 13 19.54 5.71 -5.88
C THR A 13 20.36 6.86 -6.43
N ASP A 14 19.87 8.07 -6.25
CA ASP A 14 20.73 9.24 -6.12
C ASP A 14 20.15 10.22 -5.08
N LEU A 15 20.76 10.19 -3.89
CA LEU A 15 20.73 11.25 -2.87
C LEU A 15 19.39 11.61 -2.21
N VAL A 16 18.42 10.69 -2.14
CA VAL A 16 17.17 10.94 -1.42
C VAL A 16 17.23 10.34 0.00
N SER A 17 17.16 11.20 1.02
CA SER A 17 17.11 10.84 2.45
C SER A 17 16.12 9.69 2.72
N LYS A 18 16.48 8.70 3.54
CA LYS A 18 15.64 7.51 3.83
C LYS A 18 14.18 7.83 4.23
N GLN A 19 13.92 9.00 4.81
CA GLN A 19 12.58 9.48 5.15
C GLN A 19 11.70 9.77 3.93
N ASN A 20 12.26 10.24 2.82
CA ASN A 20 11.51 10.53 1.60
C ASN A 20 11.05 9.25 0.86
N LEU A 21 11.76 8.13 1.09
CA LEU A 21 11.40 6.80 0.56
C LEU A 21 10.37 6.07 1.42
N LEU A 22 10.16 6.49 2.67
CA LEU A 22 9.20 5.86 3.56
C LEU A 22 7.79 6.29 3.16
N LYS A 23 7.03 5.35 2.61
CA LYS A 23 5.64 5.54 2.18
C LYS A 23 4.71 4.81 3.13
N ASP A 24 3.47 5.26 3.17
CA ASP A 24 2.39 4.55 3.82
C ASP A 24 1.14 4.54 2.96
N GLY A 25 0.29 3.52 3.14
CA GLY A 25 -0.97 3.41 2.43
C GLY A 25 -1.90 2.38 3.06
N VAL A 26 -3.20 2.51 2.78
CA VAL A 26 -4.22 1.57 3.24
C VAL A 26 -4.48 0.54 2.14
N VAL A 27 -4.05 -0.70 2.36
CA VAL A 27 -4.06 -1.77 1.35
C VAL A 27 -4.63 -3.07 1.90
N LEU A 28 -4.94 -3.99 1.00
CA LEU A 28 -5.30 -5.36 1.29
C LEU A 28 -4.14 -6.26 0.86
N LEU A 29 -3.71 -7.17 1.74
CA LEU A 29 -2.78 -8.22 1.34
C LEU A 29 -3.48 -9.14 0.34
N GLU A 30 -2.94 -9.22 -0.88
CA GLU A 30 -3.48 -10.05 -1.96
C GLU A 30 -2.81 -11.42 -1.96
N SER A 31 -1.47 -11.46 -1.88
CA SER A 31 -0.70 -12.70 -1.80
C SER A 31 0.64 -12.49 -1.09
N VAL A 32 1.21 -13.59 -0.61
CA VAL A 32 2.56 -13.67 -0.06
C VAL A 32 3.30 -14.74 -0.83
N ASP A 33 4.40 -14.35 -1.47
CA ASP A 33 5.35 -15.28 -2.06
C ASP A 33 6.51 -15.48 -1.10
N ILE A 34 6.53 -16.64 -0.46
CA ILE A 34 7.57 -17.00 0.51
C ILE A 34 8.90 -17.29 -0.19
N GLN A 35 8.87 -17.82 -1.41
CA GLN A 35 10.09 -18.18 -2.15
C GLN A 35 10.80 -16.94 -2.67
N ALA A 36 10.03 -15.96 -3.14
CA ALA A 36 10.55 -14.68 -3.60
C ALA A 36 10.70 -13.65 -2.47
N GLU A 37 10.28 -13.97 -1.24
CA GLU A 37 10.28 -13.06 -0.08
C GLU A 37 9.54 -11.72 -0.32
N HIS A 38 8.41 -11.79 -1.03
CA HIS A 38 7.62 -10.63 -1.40
C HIS A 38 6.16 -10.74 -0.97
N CYS A 39 5.55 -9.59 -0.69
CA CYS A 39 4.11 -9.43 -0.52
C CYS A 39 3.55 -8.65 -1.71
N VAL A 40 2.36 -9.06 -2.17
CA VAL A 40 1.56 -8.31 -3.14
C VAL A 40 0.38 -7.70 -2.43
N TRP A 41 0.19 -6.40 -2.63
CA TRP A 41 -0.87 -5.61 -2.03
C TRP A 41 -1.75 -5.01 -3.11
N LYS A 42 -3.05 -4.91 -2.85
CA LYS A 42 -4.00 -4.15 -3.66
C LYS A 42 -4.61 -3.01 -2.88
N LEU A 43 -5.13 -2.01 -3.57
CA LEU A 43 -5.77 -0.86 -2.92
C LEU A 43 -7.00 -1.31 -2.12
N ALA A 44 -7.13 -0.84 -0.89
CA ALA A 44 -8.34 -1.08 -0.09
C ALA A 44 -9.47 -0.14 -0.54
N ASP A 45 -10.68 -0.65 -0.64
CA ASP A 45 -11.85 0.16 -1.01
C ASP A 45 -12.43 0.88 0.22
N VAL A 46 -11.66 1.84 0.76
CA VAL A 46 -11.98 2.64 1.96
C VAL A 46 -12.14 4.12 1.63
N LYS A 47 -12.78 4.89 2.52
CA LYS A 47 -13.03 6.33 2.34
C LYS A 47 -11.75 7.11 1.97
N GLU A 48 -10.63 6.82 2.62
CA GLU A 48 -9.32 7.46 2.38
C GLU A 48 -8.83 7.30 0.94
N ASN A 49 -8.83 6.07 0.42
CA ASN A 49 -8.38 5.78 -0.95
C ASN A 49 -9.38 6.24 -2.02
N ARG A 50 -10.68 6.29 -1.68
CA ARG A 50 -11.72 6.84 -2.55
C ARG A 50 -11.66 8.37 -2.65
N ALA A 51 -11.18 9.06 -1.61
CA ALA A 51 -11.11 10.51 -1.58
C ALA A 51 -10.29 11.08 -2.75
N GLU A 52 -9.25 10.36 -3.20
CA GLU A 52 -8.46 10.71 -4.39
C GLU A 52 -9.28 10.68 -5.69
N ALA A 53 -10.35 9.86 -5.77
CA ALA A 53 -11.24 9.76 -6.92
C ALA A 53 -12.50 10.66 -6.81
N GLY A 54 -12.72 11.29 -5.65
CA GLY A 54 -13.90 12.09 -5.31
C GLY A 54 -14.79 11.43 -4.26
N LYS A 55 -15.26 12.22 -3.28
CA LYS A 55 -16.02 11.73 -2.11
C LYS A 55 -17.19 10.83 -2.52
N GLY A 56 -17.19 9.59 -2.02
CA GLY A 56 -18.27 8.61 -2.24
C GLY A 56 -18.21 7.84 -3.56
N ARG A 57 -17.25 8.12 -4.46
CA ARG A 57 -17.06 7.31 -5.67
C ARG A 57 -16.32 6.02 -5.32
N PRO A 58 -16.72 4.86 -5.88
CA PRO A 58 -15.94 3.64 -5.77
C PRO A 58 -14.59 3.81 -6.49
N LEU A 59 -13.65 2.93 -6.21
CA LEU A 59 -12.38 2.89 -6.93
C LEU A 59 -12.61 2.71 -8.44
N ASN A 60 -11.87 3.46 -9.25
CA ASN A 60 -11.89 3.28 -10.70
C ASN A 60 -11.13 2.01 -11.12
N ARG A 61 -11.28 1.58 -12.38
CA ARG A 61 -10.63 0.35 -12.89
C ARG A 61 -9.12 0.33 -12.65
N LYS A 62 -8.42 1.45 -12.88
CA LYS A 62 -6.97 1.56 -12.66
C LYS A 62 -6.60 1.36 -11.18
N GLN A 63 -7.38 1.91 -10.25
CA GLN A 63 -7.19 1.73 -8.82
C GLN A 63 -7.49 0.28 -8.38
N ILE A 64 -8.55 -0.32 -8.93
CA ILE A 64 -8.91 -1.72 -8.68
C ILE A 64 -7.82 -2.67 -9.18
N ASP A 65 -7.15 -2.33 -10.28
CA ASP A 65 -6.09 -3.12 -10.93
C ASP A 65 -4.68 -2.74 -10.47
N TRP A 66 -4.54 -1.75 -9.58
CA TRP A 66 -3.25 -1.38 -9.02
C TRP A 66 -2.73 -2.43 -8.03
N ARG A 67 -1.47 -2.84 -8.19
CA ARG A 67 -0.77 -3.70 -7.24
C ARG A 67 0.56 -3.08 -6.85
N LEU A 68 0.90 -3.26 -5.59
CA LEU A 68 2.21 -2.94 -5.03
C LEU A 68 2.89 -4.25 -4.63
N GLN A 69 4.11 -4.44 -5.08
CA GLN A 69 4.98 -5.50 -4.59
C GLN A 69 5.99 -4.90 -3.61
N THR A 70 6.19 -5.54 -2.47
CA THR A 70 7.21 -5.15 -1.49
C THR A 70 7.99 -6.38 -1.06
N SER A 71 9.31 -6.28 -0.88
CA SER A 71 10.06 -7.29 -0.13
C SER A 71 9.66 -7.29 1.35
N PHE A 72 9.87 -8.42 2.04
CA PHE A 72 9.63 -8.51 3.48
C PHE A 72 10.46 -7.48 4.26
N THR A 73 11.68 -7.20 3.79
CA THR A 73 12.58 -6.24 4.44
C THR A 73 12.17 -4.78 4.19
N ALA A 74 11.45 -4.48 3.11
CA ALA A 74 10.94 -3.14 2.83
C ALA A 74 9.74 -2.77 3.71
N VAL A 75 8.94 -3.74 4.13
CA VAL A 75 7.79 -3.50 5.03
C VAL A 75 8.30 -3.17 6.44
N LYS A 76 7.93 -2.00 6.96
CA LYS A 76 8.39 -1.51 8.27
C LYS A 76 7.34 -1.62 9.36
N LYS A 77 6.06 -1.48 8.99
CA LYS A 77 4.96 -1.57 9.93
C LYS A 77 3.70 -1.97 9.19
N VAL A 78 2.92 -2.86 9.81
CA VAL A 78 1.57 -3.20 9.37
C VAL A 78 0.64 -3.03 10.56
N THR A 79 -0.47 -2.33 10.37
CA THR A 79 -1.50 -2.16 11.40
C THR A 79 -2.86 -2.36 10.77
N LEU A 80 -3.75 -3.04 11.48
CA LEU A 80 -5.13 -3.23 11.04
C LEU A 80 -5.80 -1.86 10.87
N TYR A 81 -6.41 -1.63 9.71
CA TYR A 81 -7.16 -0.41 9.44
C TYR A 81 -8.59 -0.56 9.94
N LEU A 82 -9.01 0.37 10.78
CA LEU A 82 -10.38 0.48 11.25
C LEU A 82 -10.99 1.72 10.60
N ASP A 83 -12.05 1.53 9.81
CA ASP A 83 -12.80 2.66 9.27
C ASP A 83 -13.60 3.27 10.43
N SER A 84 -13.43 4.56 10.68
CA SER A 84 -14.30 5.28 11.60
C SER A 84 -15.66 5.43 10.91
N ASN A 85 -16.65 4.72 11.45
CA ASN A 85 -18.04 4.77 10.97
C ASN A 85 -18.55 6.22 10.96
#